data_AF-A0A432MGT6-F1
#
_entry.id   AF-A0A432MGT6-F1
#
_cell.length_a   1.000
_cell.length_b   1.000
_cell.length_c   1.000
_cell.angle_alpha   90.00
_cell.angle_beta   90.00
_cell.angle_gamma   90.00
#
_symmetry.space_group_name_H-M   'P 1'
#
loop_
_entity.id
_entity.type
_entity.pdbx_description
1 polymer ?
#
loop_
_entity_poly.entity_id
_entity_poly.type
_entity_poly.pdbx_seq_one_letter_code
_entity_poly.pdbx_strand_id
1 'polypeptide(L)'
;MMPTLLPSPRASLARLAWPATLLLLLCPTATIAAVQDSPMVRMLKSGRVPADRQGTLITLIGRQGSPADLGFLLELATGAEALSPENRTLALDALAEAARTRGVSPEGDRSRITALIRGDDAPESQDARLSAIRLAGAWEVEGAADALTAVATDLEEPRPLREAALAALADIGGPASRQAILDLAGPNRPLDVRLPAIASLARLDVDAAAERAVSALASGAVADLDAVAPLIQAFLDRQDGPDRLASRIRAEGLPADPAKLALRSMYSVGRTDPSLVAALSEAAGINAEPAPLTEAEMQALIADVQTQGDPARGELVFRRDDVNCMKCHAVSGAGGDIGPDLSAIGASSPPDYLIRSLLDPEEAVKEEYQVRTVLTRDGQIVQGIVKESSPNRIVLREATGIDRIVPTSDIEDETSGGSLMPKGLPNFLTRDEFVDLIAFLSVLGKPGEYAIRSTPTIQRWSVLPLPQAADSVDPDDAGGGDLPAAISSADELSWQTAYGKTAGSLPLDEVAAKAGSPVFALRGEIDVTKAGPLAFSLDATDGLSLWLDGEPIAPAARFTADLGPGRHRLILRVDTDARESDGLRVEVTRADGSEADFTVVGGS
;
A
#
# COMPACT_ATOMS: atom_id res chain seq x y z
N MET A 1 -57.78 -35.75 -1.58
CA MET A 1 -58.46 -35.66 -2.89
C MET A 1 -57.39 -35.60 -3.98
N MET A 2 -57.09 -36.73 -4.59
CA MET A 2 -56.73 -36.85 -6.02
C MET A 2 -58.02 -37.31 -6.73
N PRO A 3 -58.24 -37.14 -8.07
CA PRO A 3 -57.24 -37.54 -9.07
C PRO A 3 -57.27 -36.84 -10.47
N THR A 4 -56.14 -37.00 -11.19
CA THR A 4 -55.95 -37.37 -12.62
C THR A 4 -56.81 -36.80 -13.76
N LEU A 5 -56.17 -36.41 -14.88
CA LEU A 5 -56.12 -37.19 -16.16
C LEU A 5 -55.44 -36.40 -17.33
N LEU A 6 -54.49 -37.07 -17.99
CA LEU A 6 -53.95 -36.82 -19.37
C LEU A 6 -55.00 -37.27 -20.44
N PRO A 7 -54.81 -37.32 -21.79
CA PRO A 7 -53.64 -37.05 -22.68
C PRO A 7 -53.92 -36.33 -24.05
N SER A 8 -52.84 -36.04 -24.80
CA SER A 8 -52.55 -35.97 -26.27
C SER A 8 -53.67 -36.03 -27.35
N PRO A 9 -53.49 -35.53 -28.61
CA PRO A 9 -52.65 -36.22 -29.59
C PRO A 9 -51.90 -35.36 -30.66
N ARG A 10 -50.88 -35.99 -31.25
CA ARG A 10 -50.29 -35.63 -32.55
C ARG A 10 -51.28 -35.92 -33.68
N ALA A 11 -51.33 -35.06 -34.71
CA ALA A 11 -51.80 -35.42 -36.04
C ALA A 11 -50.97 -34.70 -37.10
N SER A 12 -50.83 -35.36 -38.24
CA SER A 12 -49.80 -35.21 -39.26
C SER A 12 -50.45 -34.90 -40.61
N LEU A 13 -49.70 -34.19 -41.46
CA LEU A 13 -49.79 -34.13 -42.93
C LEU A 13 -51.05 -33.52 -43.58
N ALA A 14 -50.87 -32.39 -44.25
CA ALA A 14 -51.33 -32.21 -45.63
C ALA A 14 -50.46 -31.19 -46.36
N ARG A 15 -49.82 -31.65 -47.44
CA ARG A 15 -49.07 -30.87 -48.42
C ARG A 15 -50.05 -30.02 -49.24
N LEU A 16 -49.72 -28.76 -49.47
CA LEU A 16 -50.19 -28.01 -50.65
C LEU A 16 -49.06 -27.10 -51.12
N ALA A 17 -48.54 -27.44 -52.29
CA ALA A 17 -47.53 -26.70 -53.02
C ALA A 17 -48.20 -25.72 -53.98
N TRP A 18 -47.77 -24.45 -53.99
CA TRP A 18 -47.66 -23.55 -55.16
C TRP A 18 -47.29 -22.11 -54.76
N PRO A 19 -46.74 -21.29 -55.68
CA PRO A 19 -45.31 -21.16 -55.95
C PRO A 19 -44.71 -19.88 -55.34
N ALA A 20 -43.40 -19.90 -55.17
CA ALA A 20 -42.61 -18.76 -54.72
C ALA A 20 -42.49 -17.70 -55.82
N THR A 21 -43.10 -16.53 -55.60
CA THR A 21 -42.74 -15.30 -56.29
C THR A 21 -41.69 -14.58 -55.44
N LEU A 22 -40.45 -14.65 -55.89
CA LEU A 22 -39.27 -14.07 -55.26
C LEU A 22 -39.33 -12.54 -55.38
N LEU A 23 -39.81 -11.84 -54.35
CA LEU A 23 -39.61 -10.40 -54.21
C LEU A 23 -38.27 -10.19 -53.50
N LEU A 24 -37.22 -9.91 -54.28
CA LEU A 24 -35.89 -9.49 -53.79
C LEU A 24 -36.02 -8.14 -53.07
N LEU A 25 -36.29 -8.20 -51.77
CA LEU A 25 -36.00 -7.10 -50.84
C LEU A 25 -34.49 -7.05 -50.64
N LEU A 26 -33.85 -6.09 -51.32
CA LEU A 26 -32.49 -5.66 -51.04
C LEU A 26 -32.43 -5.14 -49.61
N CYS A 27 -32.11 -6.02 -48.65
CA CYS A 27 -31.51 -5.57 -47.39
C CYS A 27 -30.16 -4.93 -47.74
N PRO A 28 -29.87 -3.69 -47.28
CA PRO A 28 -28.50 -3.24 -47.30
C PRO A 28 -27.74 -4.22 -46.40
N THR A 29 -26.81 -4.96 -46.98
CA THR A 29 -25.75 -5.60 -46.22
C THR A 29 -25.17 -4.51 -45.33
N ALA A 30 -25.30 -4.66 -44.02
CA ALA A 30 -24.49 -3.90 -43.09
C ALA A 30 -23.03 -4.21 -43.46
N THR A 31 -22.41 -3.30 -44.21
CA THR A 31 -20.97 -3.26 -44.33
C THR A 31 -20.44 -3.20 -42.90
N ILE A 32 -19.77 -4.27 -42.47
CA ILE A 32 -18.84 -4.21 -41.36
C ILE A 32 -17.90 -3.06 -41.72
N ALA A 33 -18.07 -1.93 -41.06
CA ALA A 33 -17.13 -0.83 -41.21
C ALA A 33 -15.77 -1.39 -40.80
N ALA A 34 -14.83 -1.41 -41.74
CA ALA A 34 -13.44 -1.73 -41.41
C ALA A 34 -13.04 -0.82 -40.25
N VAL A 35 -12.63 -1.41 -39.13
CA VAL A 35 -12.16 -0.67 -37.95
C VAL A 35 -10.98 0.17 -38.42
N GLN A 36 -11.21 1.47 -38.59
CA GLN A 36 -10.16 2.39 -39.00
C GLN A 36 -9.26 2.67 -37.81
N ASP A 37 -7.94 2.54 -38.01
CA ASP A 37 -6.93 2.93 -37.02
C ASP A 37 -7.28 4.29 -36.41
N SER A 38 -7.30 4.36 -35.08
CA SER A 38 -7.47 5.63 -34.38
C SER A 38 -6.39 6.64 -34.83
N PRO A 39 -6.65 7.95 -34.73
CA PRO A 39 -5.63 8.97 -35.01
C PRO A 39 -4.32 8.73 -34.25
N MET A 40 -4.40 8.21 -33.02
CA MET A 40 -3.26 7.89 -32.16
C MET A 40 -2.44 6.72 -32.73
N VAL A 41 -3.09 5.64 -33.15
CA VAL A 41 -2.42 4.50 -33.80
C VAL A 41 -1.79 4.92 -35.13
N ARG A 42 -2.49 5.73 -35.94
CA ARG A 42 -1.91 6.28 -37.19
C ARG A 42 -0.68 7.15 -36.93
N MET A 43 -0.67 7.93 -35.86
CA MET A 43 0.50 8.72 -35.46
C MET A 43 1.67 7.82 -35.10
N LEU A 44 1.47 6.80 -34.26
CA LEU A 44 2.53 5.84 -33.90
C LEU A 44 3.04 5.07 -35.13
N LYS A 45 2.14 4.53 -35.95
CA LYS A 45 2.48 3.84 -37.22
C LYS A 45 3.27 4.72 -38.20
N SER A 46 3.12 6.05 -38.13
CA SER A 46 3.85 6.94 -39.02
C SER A 46 5.35 7.01 -38.74
N GLY A 47 5.80 6.58 -37.55
CA GLY A 47 7.19 6.70 -37.09
C GLY A 47 7.65 8.15 -36.85
N ARG A 48 6.75 9.13 -36.94
CA ARG A 48 7.08 10.57 -36.80
C ARG A 48 6.89 11.11 -35.39
N VAL A 49 6.44 10.29 -34.45
CA VAL A 49 6.23 10.69 -33.06
C VAL A 49 7.59 10.68 -32.34
N PRO A 50 8.05 11.83 -31.81
CA PRO A 50 9.25 11.89 -30.98
C PRO A 50 9.17 10.93 -29.79
N ALA A 51 10.31 10.34 -29.39
CA ALA A 51 10.36 9.31 -28.36
C ALA A 51 9.73 9.74 -27.02
N ASP A 52 9.93 11.00 -26.64
CA ASP A 52 9.36 11.65 -25.44
C ASP A 52 7.83 11.80 -25.47
N ARG A 53 7.19 11.64 -26.64
CA ARG A 53 5.73 11.75 -26.82
C ARG A 53 5.05 10.41 -27.10
N GLN A 54 5.82 9.36 -27.35
CA GLN A 54 5.27 8.03 -27.63
C GLN A 54 4.53 7.49 -26.40
N GLY A 55 5.09 7.65 -25.19
CA GLY A 55 4.47 7.16 -23.97
C GLY A 55 3.08 7.74 -23.71
N THR A 56 2.88 9.05 -23.92
CA THR A 56 1.56 9.68 -23.80
C THR A 56 0.52 9.05 -24.73
N LEU A 57 0.89 8.74 -25.98
CA LEU A 57 -0.02 8.09 -26.92
C LEU A 57 -0.33 6.65 -26.52
N ILE A 58 0.66 5.91 -26.03
CA ILE A 58 0.48 4.54 -25.52
C ILE A 58 -0.54 4.53 -24.37
N THR A 59 -0.37 5.41 -23.39
CA THR A 59 -1.29 5.54 -22.25
C THR A 59 -2.71 5.90 -22.71
N LEU A 60 -2.85 6.83 -23.67
CA LEU A 60 -4.17 7.20 -24.20
C LEU A 60 -4.85 6.04 -24.94
N ILE A 61 -4.09 5.26 -25.71
CA ILE A 61 -4.62 4.07 -26.40
C ILE A 61 -5.07 3.02 -25.37
N GLY A 62 -4.34 2.76 -24.28
CA GLY A 62 -4.83 1.87 -23.22
C GLY A 62 -6.17 2.35 -22.63
N ARG A 63 -6.23 3.63 -22.28
CA ARG A 63 -7.42 4.21 -21.61
C ARG A 63 -8.66 4.31 -22.49
N GLN A 64 -8.51 4.51 -23.80
CA GLN A 64 -9.65 4.83 -24.69
C GLN A 64 -9.69 4.05 -26.01
N GLY A 65 -8.63 3.31 -26.34
CA GLY A 65 -8.50 2.58 -27.61
C GLY A 65 -9.52 1.45 -27.76
N SER A 66 -9.83 1.12 -29.02
CA SER A 66 -10.63 -0.04 -29.42
C SER A 66 -9.84 -1.36 -29.28
N PRO A 67 -10.49 -2.53 -29.33
CA PRO A 67 -9.80 -3.82 -29.41
C PRO A 67 -8.71 -3.88 -30.50
N ALA A 68 -8.95 -3.27 -31.66
CA ALA A 68 -7.96 -3.18 -32.73
C ALA A 68 -6.77 -2.26 -32.38
N ASP A 69 -7.00 -1.13 -31.72
CA ASP A 69 -5.92 -0.24 -31.26
C ASP A 69 -5.05 -0.93 -30.19
N LEU A 70 -5.68 -1.69 -29.28
CA LEU A 70 -4.97 -2.52 -28.31
C LEU A 70 -4.22 -3.68 -28.99
N GLY A 71 -4.77 -4.26 -30.05
CA GLY A 71 -4.08 -5.25 -30.89
C GLY A 71 -2.78 -4.69 -31.48
N PHE A 72 -2.81 -3.46 -31.99
CA PHE A 72 -1.61 -2.75 -32.43
C PHE A 72 -0.60 -2.53 -31.29
N LEU A 73 -1.04 -2.14 -30.09
CA LEU A 73 -0.14 -2.02 -28.93
C LEU A 73 0.49 -3.36 -28.56
N LEU A 74 -0.26 -4.47 -28.60
CA LEU A 74 0.27 -5.80 -28.35
C LEU A 74 1.32 -6.19 -29.39
N GLU A 75 1.07 -5.91 -30.66
CA GLU A 75 2.04 -6.11 -31.75
C GLU A 75 3.32 -5.31 -31.53
N LEU A 76 3.18 -4.05 -31.10
CA LEU A 76 4.30 -3.15 -30.85
C LEU A 76 5.12 -3.58 -29.62
N ALA A 77 4.45 -4.04 -28.56
CA ALA A 77 5.11 -4.51 -27.34
C ALA A 77 5.87 -5.84 -27.53
N THR A 78 5.31 -6.75 -28.34
CA THR A 78 5.84 -8.09 -28.63
C THR A 78 6.61 -8.18 -29.95
N GLY A 79 6.81 -7.05 -30.63
CA GLY A 79 7.45 -6.99 -31.94
C GLY A 79 8.98 -6.90 -31.86
N ALA A 80 9.63 -7.27 -32.97
CA ALA A 80 11.09 -7.15 -33.15
C ALA A 80 11.55 -5.69 -33.36
N GLU A 81 10.65 -4.79 -33.80
CA GLU A 81 10.93 -3.36 -33.87
C GLU A 81 10.90 -2.78 -32.45
N ALA A 82 12.07 -2.35 -31.97
CA ALA A 82 12.25 -1.98 -30.57
C ALA A 82 11.56 -0.64 -30.25
N LEU A 83 10.47 -0.70 -29.49
CA LEU A 83 10.18 0.35 -28.51
C LEU A 83 11.39 0.52 -27.58
N SER A 84 11.55 1.72 -27.01
CA SER A 84 12.41 1.85 -25.82
C SER A 84 11.92 0.89 -24.73
N PRO A 85 12.81 0.37 -23.85
CA PRO A 85 12.40 -0.48 -22.73
C PRO A 85 11.25 0.12 -21.91
N GLU A 86 11.32 1.42 -21.63
CA GLU A 86 10.28 2.18 -20.94
C GLU A 86 8.91 2.15 -21.67
N ASN A 87 8.89 2.44 -22.98
CA ASN A 87 7.64 2.45 -23.74
C ASN A 87 7.06 1.03 -23.90
N ARG A 88 7.90 -0.01 -23.90
CA ARG A 88 7.43 -1.40 -23.91
C ARG A 88 6.71 -1.73 -22.61
N THR A 89 7.32 -1.43 -21.45
CA THR A 89 6.69 -1.60 -20.15
C THR A 89 5.37 -0.85 -20.08
N LEU A 90 5.37 0.42 -20.50
CA LEU A 90 4.18 1.25 -20.52
C LEU A 90 3.07 0.69 -21.43
N ALA A 91 3.41 0.10 -22.57
CA ALA A 91 2.44 -0.53 -23.46
C ALA A 91 1.81 -1.77 -22.82
N LEU A 92 2.60 -2.61 -22.16
CA LEU A 92 2.11 -3.79 -21.45
C LEU A 92 1.21 -3.39 -20.26
N ASP A 93 1.59 -2.37 -19.50
CA ASP A 93 0.80 -1.84 -18.39
C ASP A 93 -0.52 -1.22 -18.88
N ALA A 94 -0.48 -0.47 -19.98
CA ALA A 94 -1.67 0.12 -20.61
C ALA A 94 -2.65 -0.96 -21.09
N LEU A 95 -2.15 -2.08 -21.62
CA LEU A 95 -2.96 -3.25 -22.00
C LEU A 95 -3.59 -3.93 -20.77
N ALA A 96 -2.81 -4.10 -19.70
CA ALA A 96 -3.29 -4.72 -18.46
C ALA A 96 -4.37 -3.86 -17.79
N GLU A 97 -4.19 -2.54 -17.82
CA GLU A 97 -5.16 -1.58 -17.30
C GLU A 97 -6.45 -1.58 -18.12
N ALA A 98 -6.36 -1.65 -19.45
CA ALA A 98 -7.52 -1.77 -20.32
C ALA A 98 -8.33 -3.04 -20.02
N ALA A 99 -7.65 -4.15 -19.75
CA ALA A 99 -8.29 -5.41 -19.36
C ALA A 99 -9.03 -5.27 -18.03
N ARG A 100 -8.36 -4.76 -16.98
CA ARG A 100 -8.93 -4.66 -15.62
C ARG A 100 -10.04 -3.62 -15.50
N THR A 101 -9.85 -2.44 -16.07
CA THR A 101 -10.77 -1.31 -15.85
C THR A 101 -11.92 -1.25 -16.84
N ARG A 102 -11.70 -1.73 -18.07
CA ARG A 102 -12.70 -1.64 -19.15
C ARG A 102 -13.24 -3.00 -19.58
N GLY A 103 -12.63 -4.10 -19.15
CA GLY A 103 -12.96 -5.44 -19.65
C GLY A 103 -12.67 -5.63 -21.14
N VAL A 104 -11.77 -4.82 -21.72
CA VAL A 104 -11.47 -4.85 -23.15
C VAL A 104 -10.14 -5.56 -23.38
N SER A 105 -10.16 -6.58 -24.22
CA SER A 105 -8.96 -7.29 -24.67
C SER A 105 -8.55 -6.88 -26.10
N PRO A 106 -7.27 -6.99 -26.46
CA PRO A 106 -6.81 -6.72 -27.82
C PRO A 106 -7.34 -7.75 -28.81
N GLU A 107 -7.54 -7.31 -30.05
CA GLU A 107 -7.59 -8.23 -31.19
C GLU A 107 -6.21 -8.86 -31.43
N GLY A 108 -6.20 -10.12 -31.86
CA GLY A 108 -4.96 -10.86 -32.14
C GLY A 108 -4.64 -11.95 -31.12
N ASP A 109 -3.47 -12.57 -31.30
CA ASP A 109 -3.01 -13.70 -30.48
C ASP A 109 -2.37 -13.22 -29.18
N ARG A 110 -3.11 -13.34 -28.07
CA ARG A 110 -2.66 -12.98 -26.71
C ARG A 110 -1.54 -13.88 -26.19
N SER A 111 -1.33 -15.07 -26.76
CA SER A 111 -0.27 -15.98 -26.32
C SER A 111 1.14 -15.47 -26.63
N ARG A 112 1.26 -14.45 -27.50
CA ARG A 112 2.53 -13.80 -27.87
C ARG A 112 3.31 -13.24 -26.68
N ILE A 113 2.63 -12.89 -25.58
CA ILE A 113 3.29 -12.40 -24.35
C ILE A 113 4.14 -13.49 -23.67
N THR A 114 3.93 -14.77 -23.99
CA THR A 114 4.64 -15.90 -23.36
C THR A 114 6.16 -15.83 -23.61
N ALA A 115 6.59 -15.34 -24.77
CA ALA A 115 8.02 -15.18 -25.09
C ALA A 115 8.67 -14.09 -24.23
N LEU A 116 7.97 -12.98 -23.96
CA LEU A 116 8.41 -11.95 -23.02
C LEU A 116 8.51 -12.51 -21.59
N ILE A 117 7.54 -13.33 -21.14
CA ILE A 117 7.58 -13.94 -19.80
C ILE A 117 8.85 -14.77 -19.60
N ARG A 118 9.19 -15.61 -20.58
CA ARG A 118 10.40 -16.45 -20.57
C ARG A 118 11.70 -15.65 -20.66
N GLY A 119 11.63 -14.38 -21.05
CA GLY A 119 12.82 -13.57 -21.36
C GLY A 119 13.45 -13.93 -22.71
N ASP A 120 12.75 -14.70 -23.56
CA ASP A 120 13.21 -15.01 -24.93
C ASP A 120 13.30 -13.72 -25.76
N ASP A 121 12.31 -12.83 -25.55
CA ASP A 121 12.25 -11.49 -26.13
C ASP A 121 12.65 -10.46 -25.06
N ALA A 122 13.68 -9.66 -25.36
CA ALA A 122 14.20 -8.60 -24.48
C ALA A 122 14.65 -9.06 -23.07
N PRO A 123 15.62 -9.99 -22.98
CA PRO A 123 16.10 -10.56 -21.71
C PRO A 123 16.63 -9.51 -20.71
N GLU A 124 17.01 -8.33 -21.19
CA GLU A 124 17.62 -7.26 -20.39
C GLU A 124 16.60 -6.37 -19.66
N SER A 125 15.28 -6.50 -19.89
CA SER A 125 14.25 -5.65 -19.27
C SER A 125 13.37 -6.44 -18.29
N GLN A 126 13.77 -6.48 -17.01
CA GLN A 126 12.99 -7.12 -15.94
C GLN A 126 11.58 -6.51 -15.80
N ASP A 127 11.44 -5.19 -15.96
CA ASP A 127 10.14 -4.51 -15.87
C ASP A 127 9.16 -4.97 -16.96
N ALA A 128 9.63 -5.12 -18.20
CA ALA A 128 8.79 -5.62 -19.28
C ALA A 128 8.34 -7.07 -19.03
N ARG A 129 9.21 -7.92 -18.46
CA ARG A 129 8.85 -9.28 -18.05
C ARG A 129 7.78 -9.26 -16.96
N LEU A 130 7.95 -8.41 -15.95
CA LEU A 130 6.99 -8.24 -14.86
C LEU A 130 5.61 -7.79 -15.38
N SER A 131 5.57 -6.79 -16.25
CA SER A 131 4.32 -6.32 -16.87
C SER A 131 3.69 -7.40 -17.77
N ALA A 132 4.48 -8.18 -18.50
CA ALA A 132 3.98 -9.29 -19.31
C ALA A 132 3.36 -10.41 -18.46
N ILE A 133 3.97 -10.75 -17.32
CA ILE A 133 3.43 -11.72 -16.36
C ILE A 133 2.07 -11.25 -15.82
N ARG A 134 1.99 -10.00 -15.36
CA ARG A 134 0.73 -9.40 -14.86
C ARG A 134 -0.35 -9.37 -15.93
N LEU A 135 0.04 -9.09 -17.18
CA LEU A 135 -0.86 -9.08 -18.32
C LEU A 135 -1.42 -10.48 -18.64
N ALA A 136 -0.61 -11.53 -18.50
CA ALA A 136 -1.06 -12.91 -18.70
C ALA A 136 -2.14 -13.32 -17.70
N GLY A 137 -2.01 -12.91 -16.43
CA GLY A 137 -3.05 -13.07 -15.42
C GLY A 137 -4.31 -12.30 -15.77
N ALA A 138 -4.18 -11.01 -16.09
CA ALA A 138 -5.32 -10.13 -16.41
C ALA A 138 -6.13 -10.58 -17.65
N TRP A 139 -5.52 -11.33 -18.57
CA TRP A 139 -6.19 -11.91 -19.74
C TRP A 139 -6.57 -13.38 -19.60
N GLU A 140 -6.22 -13.99 -18.46
CA GLU A 140 -6.41 -15.41 -18.17
C GLU A 140 -5.83 -16.30 -19.30
N VAL A 141 -4.58 -16.02 -19.70
CA VAL A 141 -3.94 -16.72 -20.83
C VAL A 141 -3.50 -18.13 -20.42
N GLU A 142 -4.37 -19.12 -20.58
CA GLU A 142 -4.09 -20.54 -20.22
C GLU A 142 -2.76 -21.06 -20.79
N GLY A 143 -2.41 -20.70 -22.03
CA GLY A 143 -1.16 -21.11 -22.69
C GLY A 143 0.11 -20.57 -22.03
N ALA A 144 0.01 -19.60 -21.11
CA ALA A 144 1.15 -19.06 -20.38
C ALA A 144 1.48 -19.84 -19.09
N ALA A 145 0.61 -20.76 -18.64
CA ALA A 145 0.75 -21.43 -17.34
C ALA A 145 2.10 -22.16 -17.17
N ASP A 146 2.60 -22.84 -18.20
CA ASP A 146 3.90 -23.52 -18.15
C ASP A 146 5.07 -22.53 -17.99
N ALA A 147 5.03 -21.40 -18.70
CA ALA A 147 6.05 -20.37 -18.60
C ALA A 147 6.03 -19.68 -17.23
N LEU A 148 4.84 -19.40 -16.70
CA LEU A 148 4.66 -18.83 -15.36
C LEU A 148 5.14 -19.81 -14.28
N THR A 149 4.86 -21.10 -14.41
CA THR A 149 5.34 -22.13 -13.48
C THR A 149 6.87 -22.23 -13.50
N ALA A 150 7.49 -22.13 -14.68
CA ALA A 150 8.95 -22.10 -14.78
C ALA A 150 9.54 -20.89 -14.03
N VAL A 151 9.00 -19.68 -14.25
CA VAL A 151 9.44 -18.47 -13.53
C VAL A 151 9.22 -18.59 -12.02
N ALA A 152 8.07 -19.10 -11.58
CA ALA A 152 7.75 -19.24 -10.16
C ALA A 152 8.63 -20.28 -9.42
N THR A 153 9.20 -21.25 -10.13
CA THR A 153 9.99 -22.34 -9.54
C THR A 153 11.50 -22.10 -9.55
N ASP A 154 11.99 -21.22 -10.43
CA ASP A 154 13.41 -20.95 -10.58
C ASP A 154 13.91 -20.01 -9.47
N LEU A 155 14.81 -20.51 -8.62
CA LEU A 155 15.35 -19.72 -7.51
C LEU A 155 16.31 -18.61 -7.94
N GLU A 156 16.81 -18.66 -9.18
CA GLU A 156 17.67 -17.62 -9.76
C GLU A 156 16.85 -16.43 -10.30
N GLU A 157 15.55 -16.62 -10.54
CA GLU A 157 14.67 -15.53 -10.95
C GLU A 157 14.43 -14.54 -9.79
N PRO A 158 14.42 -13.22 -10.06
CA PRO A 158 14.11 -12.20 -9.06
C PRO A 158 12.78 -12.47 -8.37
N ARG A 159 12.77 -12.35 -7.04
CA ARG A 159 11.57 -12.56 -6.20
C ARG A 159 10.30 -11.87 -6.74
N PRO A 160 10.32 -10.59 -7.19
CA PRO A 160 9.12 -9.95 -7.73
C PRO A 160 8.52 -10.66 -8.96
N LEU A 161 9.35 -11.24 -9.84
CA LEU A 161 8.86 -12.00 -11.00
C LEU A 161 8.20 -13.31 -10.56
N ARG A 162 8.79 -14.01 -9.58
CA ARG A 162 8.25 -15.28 -9.06
C ARG A 162 6.89 -15.06 -8.38
N GLU A 163 6.78 -14.02 -7.56
CA GLU A 163 5.53 -13.66 -6.88
C GLU A 163 4.45 -13.23 -7.89
N ALA A 164 4.80 -12.41 -8.89
CA ALA A 164 3.88 -12.04 -9.95
C ALA A 164 3.42 -13.26 -10.78
N ALA A 165 4.30 -14.23 -11.01
CA ALA A 165 3.96 -15.44 -11.76
C ALA A 165 2.96 -16.32 -10.99
N LEU A 166 3.12 -16.44 -9.67
CA LEU A 166 2.16 -17.12 -8.80
C LEU A 166 0.79 -16.42 -8.78
N ALA A 167 0.78 -15.09 -8.69
CA ALA A 167 -0.45 -14.31 -8.76
C ALA A 167 -1.17 -14.49 -10.11
N ALA A 168 -0.42 -14.46 -11.22
CA ALA A 168 -0.95 -14.67 -12.56
C ALA A 168 -1.49 -16.10 -12.75
N LEU A 169 -0.83 -17.13 -12.22
CA LEU A 169 -1.36 -18.50 -12.19
C LEU A 169 -2.68 -18.58 -11.40
N ALA A 170 -2.80 -17.85 -10.29
CA ALA A 170 -4.03 -17.77 -9.53
C ALA A 170 -5.14 -17.01 -10.27
N ASP A 171 -4.80 -15.97 -11.05
CA ASP A 171 -5.76 -15.28 -11.94
C ASP A 171 -6.27 -16.19 -13.06
N ILE A 172 -5.35 -16.88 -13.76
CA ILE A 172 -5.70 -17.83 -14.83
C ILE A 172 -6.59 -18.96 -14.29
N GLY A 173 -6.29 -19.44 -13.08
CA GLY A 173 -7.04 -20.51 -12.44
C GLY A 173 -7.00 -21.84 -13.21
N GLY A 174 -8.04 -22.65 -13.05
CA GLY A 174 -8.14 -23.98 -13.64
C GLY A 174 -7.30 -25.07 -12.93
N PRO A 175 -7.51 -26.36 -13.28
CA PRO A 175 -6.87 -27.47 -12.58
C PRO A 175 -5.34 -27.48 -12.67
N ALA A 176 -4.76 -27.07 -13.81
CA ALA A 176 -3.33 -27.05 -14.03
C ALA A 176 -2.63 -26.01 -13.15
N SER A 177 -3.11 -24.76 -13.17
CA SER A 177 -2.55 -23.69 -12.33
C SER A 177 -2.75 -23.98 -10.84
N ARG A 178 -3.93 -24.49 -10.45
CA ARG A 178 -4.17 -24.93 -9.06
C ARG A 178 -3.16 -26.01 -8.63
N GLN A 179 -2.91 -27.02 -9.46
CA GLN A 179 -1.96 -28.07 -9.13
C GLN A 179 -0.52 -27.55 -9.04
N ALA A 180 -0.10 -26.69 -9.98
CA ALA A 180 1.22 -26.07 -9.95
C ALA A 180 1.45 -25.25 -8.67
N ILE A 181 0.47 -24.42 -8.28
CA ILE A 181 0.53 -23.64 -7.04
C ILE A 181 0.55 -24.57 -5.81
N LEU A 182 -0.25 -25.64 -5.80
CA LEU A 182 -0.29 -26.60 -4.71
C LEU A 182 1.06 -27.32 -4.51
N ASP A 183 1.74 -27.66 -5.60
CA ASP A 183 3.07 -28.29 -5.55
C ASP A 183 4.15 -27.31 -5.04
N LEU A 184 4.03 -26.03 -5.38
CA LEU A 184 4.89 -24.95 -4.89
C LEU A 184 4.65 -24.61 -3.41
N ALA A 185 3.41 -24.74 -2.94
CA ALA A 185 3.04 -24.61 -1.53
C ALA A 185 3.48 -25.81 -0.66
N GLY A 186 4.07 -26.86 -1.27
CA GLY A 186 4.45 -28.10 -0.60
C GLY A 186 5.58 -27.95 0.44
N PRO A 187 5.63 -28.84 1.45
CA PRO A 187 6.58 -28.72 2.58
C PRO A 187 8.06 -28.86 2.19
N ASN A 188 8.35 -29.46 1.03
CA ASN A 188 9.71 -29.69 0.55
C ASN A 188 10.31 -28.49 -0.21
N ARG A 189 9.55 -27.40 -0.36
CA ARG A 189 10.02 -26.16 -0.98
C ARG A 189 10.58 -25.22 0.09
N PRO A 190 11.51 -24.30 -0.25
CA PRO A 190 11.94 -23.29 0.69
C PRO A 190 10.82 -22.26 0.96
N LEU A 191 10.85 -21.60 2.11
CA LEU A 191 9.75 -20.74 2.58
C LEU A 191 9.49 -19.53 1.68
N ASP A 192 10.54 -18.99 1.05
CA ASP A 192 10.47 -17.88 0.10
C ASP A 192 9.65 -18.21 -1.16
N VAL A 193 9.48 -19.50 -1.48
CA VAL A 193 8.59 -19.98 -2.55
C VAL A 193 7.24 -20.42 -1.97
N ARG A 194 7.25 -21.09 -0.82
CA ARG A 194 6.03 -21.63 -0.20
C ARG A 194 5.04 -20.53 0.19
N LEU A 195 5.50 -19.48 0.88
CA LEU A 195 4.59 -18.48 1.45
C LEU A 195 3.83 -17.71 0.34
N PRO A 196 4.48 -17.20 -0.73
CA PRO A 196 3.75 -16.59 -1.84
C PRO A 196 2.85 -17.56 -2.59
N ALA A 197 3.24 -18.84 -2.70
CA ALA A 197 2.40 -19.86 -3.33
C ALA A 197 1.14 -20.15 -2.51
N ILE A 198 1.25 -20.22 -1.18
CA ILE A 198 0.10 -20.39 -0.29
C ILE A 198 -0.83 -19.17 -0.34
N ALA A 199 -0.27 -17.96 -0.33
CA ALA A 199 -1.04 -16.73 -0.49
C ALA A 199 -1.84 -16.74 -1.81
N SER A 200 -1.19 -17.15 -2.91
CA SER A 200 -1.85 -17.30 -4.22
C SER A 200 -2.89 -18.43 -4.22
N LEU A 201 -2.63 -19.53 -3.50
CA LEU A 201 -3.57 -20.66 -3.35
C LEU A 201 -4.85 -20.24 -2.63
N ALA A 202 -4.81 -19.30 -1.68
CA ALA A 202 -5.98 -18.85 -0.94
C ALA A 202 -7.09 -18.29 -1.84
N ARG A 203 -6.74 -17.79 -3.02
CA ARG A 203 -7.69 -17.32 -4.04
C ARG A 203 -8.41 -18.46 -4.77
N LEU A 204 -7.74 -19.59 -4.95
CA LEU A 204 -8.25 -20.76 -5.69
C LEU A 204 -8.87 -21.83 -4.79
N ASP A 205 -8.28 -22.05 -3.61
CA ASP A 205 -8.65 -23.09 -2.66
C ASP A 205 -8.20 -22.69 -1.25
N VAL A 206 -9.11 -21.99 -0.55
CA VAL A 206 -8.88 -21.47 0.79
C VAL A 206 -8.64 -22.57 1.83
N ASP A 207 -9.27 -23.75 1.67
CA ASP A 207 -9.14 -24.85 2.63
C ASP A 207 -7.75 -25.51 2.51
N ALA A 208 -7.29 -25.75 1.28
CA ALA A 208 -5.93 -26.24 1.04
C ALA A 208 -4.88 -25.20 1.43
N ALA A 209 -5.11 -23.91 1.15
CA ALA A 209 -4.22 -22.84 1.56
C ALA A 209 -4.08 -22.77 3.09
N ALA A 210 -5.19 -22.84 3.84
CA ALA A 210 -5.18 -22.76 5.30
C ALA A 210 -4.35 -23.90 5.94
N GLU A 211 -4.47 -25.13 5.42
CA GLU A 211 -3.66 -26.27 5.87
C GLU A 211 -2.16 -26.05 5.61
N ARG A 212 -1.80 -25.56 4.42
CA ARG A 212 -0.40 -25.27 4.07
C ARG A 212 0.15 -24.09 4.86
N ALA A 213 -0.67 -23.09 5.16
CA ALA A 213 -0.31 -21.91 5.93
C ALA A 213 0.10 -22.30 7.35
N VAL A 214 -0.75 -23.06 8.06
CA VAL A 214 -0.44 -23.51 9.42
C VAL A 214 0.83 -24.37 9.45
N SER A 215 0.97 -25.30 8.50
CA SER A 215 2.19 -26.10 8.35
C SER A 215 3.45 -25.25 8.10
N ALA A 216 3.36 -24.20 7.27
CA ALA A 216 4.48 -23.32 6.98
C ALA A 216 4.86 -22.46 8.19
N LEU A 217 3.89 -21.84 8.85
CA LEU A 217 4.10 -20.99 10.02
C LEU A 217 4.60 -21.80 11.23
N ALA A 218 4.11 -23.02 11.41
CA ALA A 218 4.53 -23.91 12.51
C ALA A 218 5.95 -24.47 12.33
N SER A 219 6.58 -24.31 11.15
CA SER A 219 7.95 -24.81 10.90
C SER A 219 9.02 -24.11 11.74
N GLY A 220 8.69 -22.95 12.36
CA GLY A 220 9.61 -22.16 13.17
C GLY A 220 10.68 -21.39 12.38
N ALA A 221 10.65 -21.47 11.05
CA ALA A 221 11.59 -20.77 10.18
C ALA A 221 11.07 -19.40 9.69
N VAL A 222 9.86 -19.01 10.09
CA VAL A 222 9.29 -17.69 9.82
C VAL A 222 9.70 -16.76 10.97
N ALA A 223 10.51 -15.75 10.66
CA ALA A 223 11.18 -14.93 11.66
C ALA A 223 10.66 -13.48 11.74
N ASP A 224 10.00 -12.97 10.69
CA ASP A 224 9.62 -11.57 10.58
C ASP A 224 8.20 -11.36 10.05
N LEU A 225 7.73 -10.12 10.18
CA LEU A 225 6.39 -9.71 9.77
C LEU A 225 6.26 -9.68 8.24
N ASP A 226 7.32 -9.36 7.51
CA ASP A 226 7.32 -9.23 6.04
C ASP A 226 7.07 -10.58 5.35
N ALA A 227 7.50 -11.69 5.96
CA ALA A 227 7.19 -13.03 5.49
C ALA A 227 5.74 -13.45 5.78
N VAL A 228 5.17 -13.03 6.91
CA VAL A 228 3.83 -13.42 7.37
C VAL A 228 2.74 -12.55 6.72
N ALA A 229 2.99 -11.26 6.55
CA ALA A 229 1.95 -10.30 6.21
C ALA A 229 1.26 -10.57 4.86
N PRO A 230 1.97 -10.88 3.75
CA PRO A 230 1.31 -11.22 2.49
C PRO A 230 0.46 -12.48 2.57
N LEU A 231 0.89 -13.47 3.37
CA LEU A 231 0.14 -14.70 3.59
C LEU A 231 -1.16 -14.43 4.33
N ILE A 232 -1.10 -13.68 5.43
CA ILE A 232 -2.29 -13.33 6.21
C ILE A 232 -3.24 -12.47 5.39
N GLN A 233 -2.73 -11.45 4.70
CA GLN A 233 -3.52 -10.59 3.81
C GLN A 233 -4.33 -11.41 2.80
N ALA A 234 -3.72 -12.43 2.19
CA ALA A 234 -4.40 -13.28 1.21
C ALA A 234 -5.61 -14.04 1.79
N PHE A 235 -5.64 -14.33 3.09
CA PHE A 235 -6.85 -14.85 3.76
C PHE A 235 -7.84 -13.73 4.07
N LEU A 236 -7.37 -12.57 4.55
CA LEU A 236 -8.22 -11.42 4.88
C LEU A 236 -8.98 -10.88 3.65
N ASP A 237 -8.41 -11.00 2.46
CA ASP A 237 -9.02 -10.62 1.18
C ASP A 237 -10.16 -11.55 0.74
N ARG A 238 -10.37 -12.68 1.43
CA ARG A 238 -11.40 -13.68 1.11
C ARG A 238 -12.47 -13.69 2.19
N GLN A 239 -13.73 -13.73 1.78
CA GLN A 239 -14.88 -13.79 2.69
C GLN A 239 -14.76 -14.89 3.77
N ASP A 240 -14.45 -16.12 3.35
CA ASP A 240 -14.33 -17.26 4.28
C ASP A 240 -12.90 -17.41 4.84
N GLY A 241 -11.93 -16.64 4.35
CA GLY A 241 -10.50 -16.83 4.64
C GLY A 241 -10.14 -16.81 6.13
N PRO A 242 -10.56 -15.78 6.90
CA PRO A 242 -10.30 -15.70 8.33
C PRO A 242 -10.84 -16.92 9.09
N ASP A 243 -12.09 -17.31 8.80
CA ASP A 243 -12.74 -18.46 9.45
C ASP A 243 -12.04 -19.79 9.13
N ARG A 244 -11.63 -20.00 7.88
CA ARG A 244 -10.90 -21.22 7.48
C ARG A 244 -9.54 -21.30 8.14
N LEU A 245 -8.77 -20.21 8.13
CA LEU A 245 -7.47 -20.16 8.77
C LEU A 245 -7.59 -20.37 10.29
N ALA A 246 -8.56 -19.72 10.93
CA ALA A 246 -8.84 -19.86 12.36
C ALA A 246 -9.20 -21.30 12.74
N SER A 247 -10.03 -21.96 11.93
CA SER A 247 -10.42 -23.36 12.12
C SER A 247 -9.19 -24.29 12.08
N ARG A 248 -8.30 -24.09 11.10
CA ARG A 248 -7.06 -24.87 10.99
C ARG A 248 -6.08 -24.63 12.14
N ILE A 249 -5.91 -23.38 12.56
CA ILE A 249 -5.07 -23.03 13.73
C ILE A 249 -5.57 -23.75 14.99
N ARG A 250 -6.88 -23.77 15.25
CA ARG A 250 -7.44 -24.48 16.41
C ARG A 250 -7.27 -26.00 16.32
N ALA A 251 -7.33 -26.56 15.12
CA ALA A 251 -7.24 -28.00 14.91
C ALA A 251 -5.80 -28.52 15.04
N GLU A 252 -4.82 -27.80 14.50
CA GLU A 252 -3.43 -28.26 14.36
C GLU A 252 -2.49 -27.59 15.38
N GLY A 253 -2.87 -26.44 15.92
CA GLY A 253 -2.06 -25.60 16.78
C GLY A 253 -1.10 -24.71 15.99
N LEU A 254 -0.71 -23.58 16.61
CA LEU A 254 0.31 -22.68 16.07
C LEU A 254 1.24 -22.23 17.20
N PRO A 255 2.57 -22.19 17.01
CA PRO A 255 3.48 -21.66 18.02
C PRO A 255 3.20 -20.17 18.30
N ALA A 256 3.54 -19.72 19.51
CA ALA A 256 3.18 -18.39 19.98
C ALA A 256 3.76 -17.25 19.12
N ASP A 257 5.01 -17.37 18.65
CA ASP A 257 5.66 -16.27 17.94
C ASP A 257 5.08 -16.03 16.53
N PRO A 258 4.89 -17.05 15.66
CA PRO A 258 4.12 -16.91 14.43
C PRO A 258 2.68 -16.41 14.65
N ALA A 259 2.04 -16.82 15.75
CA ALA A 259 0.70 -16.34 16.09
C ALA A 259 0.69 -14.83 16.40
N LYS A 260 1.67 -14.34 17.15
CA LYS A 260 1.87 -12.89 17.41
C LYS A 260 2.16 -12.12 16.13
N LEU A 261 3.00 -12.65 15.23
CA LEU A 261 3.29 -12.03 13.94
C LEU A 261 2.04 -11.94 13.07
N ALA A 262 1.22 -12.99 13.03
CA ALA A 262 -0.04 -12.99 12.29
C ALA A 262 -1.05 -11.98 12.86
N LEU A 263 -1.18 -11.88 14.19
CA LEU A 263 -2.01 -10.85 14.84
C LEU A 263 -1.52 -9.44 14.50
N ARG A 264 -0.22 -9.19 14.62
CA ARG A 264 0.39 -7.90 14.26
C ARG A 264 0.12 -7.56 12.79
N SER A 265 0.21 -8.53 11.90
CA SER A 265 -0.12 -8.35 10.48
C SER A 265 -1.58 -7.91 10.31
N MET A 266 -2.54 -8.60 10.94
CA MET A 266 -3.96 -8.22 10.86
C MET A 266 -4.19 -6.81 11.38
N TYR A 267 -3.62 -6.49 12.54
CA TYR A 267 -3.78 -5.19 13.19
C TYR A 267 -3.15 -4.06 12.38
N SER A 268 -2.02 -4.32 11.71
CA SER A 268 -1.34 -3.33 10.86
C SER A 268 -2.18 -2.90 9.65
N VAL A 269 -3.16 -3.72 9.23
CA VAL A 269 -4.10 -3.41 8.14
C VAL A 269 -5.51 -3.13 8.67
N GLY A 270 -5.66 -2.89 9.97
CA GLY A 270 -6.92 -2.51 10.60
C GLY A 270 -7.97 -3.62 10.66
N ARG A 271 -7.55 -4.89 10.55
CA ARG A 271 -8.44 -6.07 10.51
C ARG A 271 -8.56 -6.75 11.88
N THR A 272 -9.78 -7.01 12.30
CA THR A 272 -10.14 -7.56 13.63
C THR A 272 -11.14 -8.71 13.54
N ASP A 273 -11.03 -9.55 12.51
CA ASP A 273 -11.93 -10.69 12.26
C ASP A 273 -12.04 -11.60 13.52
N PRO A 274 -13.22 -11.69 14.18
CA PRO A 274 -13.33 -12.23 15.54
C PRO A 274 -12.84 -13.68 15.68
N SER A 275 -13.15 -14.52 14.70
CA SER A 275 -12.77 -15.94 14.71
C SER A 275 -11.26 -16.13 14.62
N LEU A 276 -10.58 -15.35 13.78
CA LEU A 276 -9.15 -15.44 13.57
C LEU A 276 -8.37 -14.76 14.70
N VAL A 277 -8.82 -13.59 15.17
CA VAL A 277 -8.26 -12.94 16.36
C VAL A 277 -8.32 -13.87 17.56
N ALA A 278 -9.46 -14.54 17.81
CA ALA A 278 -9.58 -15.49 18.91
C ALA A 278 -8.61 -16.68 18.78
N ALA A 279 -8.52 -17.29 17.59
CA ALA A 279 -7.64 -18.44 17.36
C ALA A 279 -6.15 -18.08 17.51
N LEU A 280 -5.74 -16.94 16.96
CA LEU A 280 -4.35 -16.48 17.05
C LEU A 280 -4.00 -16.00 18.45
N SER A 281 -4.91 -15.33 19.15
CA SER A 281 -4.66 -14.87 20.53
C SER A 281 -4.50 -16.05 21.47
N GLU A 282 -5.35 -17.07 21.35
CA GLU A 282 -5.22 -18.33 22.08
C GLU A 282 -3.84 -18.98 21.81
N ALA A 283 -3.44 -19.11 20.54
CA ALA A 283 -2.14 -19.65 20.16
C ALA A 283 -0.95 -18.79 20.65
N ALA A 284 -1.12 -17.47 20.69
CA ALA A 284 -0.12 -16.51 21.18
C ALA A 284 -0.01 -16.47 22.71
N GLY A 285 -0.95 -17.08 23.43
CA GLY A 285 -1.06 -16.94 24.89
C GLY A 285 -1.51 -15.55 25.33
N ILE A 286 -2.25 -14.84 24.46
CA ILE A 286 -2.77 -13.49 24.68
C ILE A 286 -4.27 -13.57 24.97
N ASN A 287 -4.75 -12.79 25.93
CA ASN A 287 -6.18 -12.63 26.12
C ASN A 287 -6.76 -11.67 25.06
N ALA A 288 -7.48 -12.21 24.07
CA ALA A 288 -8.12 -11.40 23.01
C ALA A 288 -9.16 -10.42 23.55
N GLU A 289 -9.88 -10.82 24.60
CA GLU A 289 -11.03 -10.10 25.15
C GLU A 289 -10.87 -10.00 26.67
N PRO A 290 -9.97 -9.12 27.16
CA PRO A 290 -9.87 -8.85 28.58
C PRO A 290 -11.20 -8.34 29.11
N ALA A 291 -11.57 -8.79 30.31
CA ALA A 291 -12.75 -8.26 30.99
C ALA A 291 -12.59 -6.74 31.17
N PRO A 292 -13.67 -5.96 31.05
CA PRO A 292 -13.61 -4.53 31.34
C PRO A 292 -13.05 -4.29 32.75
N LEU A 293 -12.21 -3.27 32.86
CA LEU A 293 -11.64 -2.90 34.16
C LEU A 293 -12.76 -2.56 35.15
N THR A 294 -12.67 -3.11 36.35
CA THR A 294 -13.48 -2.62 37.46
C THR A 294 -13.08 -1.19 37.83
N GLU A 295 -13.97 -0.47 38.50
CA GLU A 295 -13.66 0.89 38.96
C GLU A 295 -12.39 0.93 39.81
N ALA A 296 -12.18 -0.07 40.68
CA ALA A 296 -10.97 -0.14 41.51
C ALA A 296 -9.69 -0.35 40.68
N GLU A 297 -9.74 -1.20 39.65
CA GLU A 297 -8.60 -1.43 38.74
C GLU A 297 -8.30 -0.21 37.89
N MET A 298 -9.34 0.47 37.39
CA MET A 298 -9.20 1.73 36.66
C MET A 298 -8.50 2.79 37.53
N GLN A 299 -8.97 3.01 38.76
CA GLN A 299 -8.35 3.98 39.66
C GLN A 299 -6.91 3.61 40.03
N ALA A 300 -6.61 2.32 40.20
CA ALA A 300 -5.24 1.87 40.44
C ALA A 300 -4.33 2.16 39.23
N LEU A 301 -4.82 1.92 38.01
CA LEU A 301 -4.05 2.18 36.79
C LEU A 301 -3.83 3.68 36.57
N ILE A 302 -4.82 4.52 36.86
CA ILE A 302 -4.66 5.99 36.84
C ILE A 302 -3.61 6.44 37.87
N ALA A 303 -3.61 5.85 39.06
CA ALA A 303 -2.60 6.13 40.07
C ALA A 303 -1.19 5.71 39.62
N ASP A 304 -1.06 4.56 38.95
CA ASP A 304 0.21 4.09 38.38
C ASP A 304 0.71 5.06 37.29
N VAL A 305 -0.17 5.50 36.38
CA VAL A 305 0.14 6.53 35.37
C VAL A 305 0.69 7.81 36.00
N GLN A 306 0.10 8.24 37.11
CA GLN A 306 0.52 9.47 37.79
C GLN A 306 1.84 9.34 38.57
N THR A 307 2.14 8.15 39.09
CA THR A 307 3.24 7.95 40.05
C THR A 307 4.45 7.24 39.46
N GLN A 308 4.24 6.41 38.43
CA GLN A 308 5.26 5.55 37.82
C GLN A 308 5.46 5.83 36.32
N GLY A 309 4.46 6.41 35.66
CA GLY A 309 4.49 6.70 34.23
C GLY A 309 5.52 7.76 33.85
N ASP A 310 6.23 7.49 32.76
CA ASP A 310 7.24 8.37 32.17
C ASP A 310 6.84 8.75 30.74
N PRO A 311 6.46 10.02 30.49
CA PRO A 311 6.09 10.48 29.16
C PRO A 311 7.16 10.30 28.08
N ALA A 312 8.45 10.36 28.42
CA ALA A 312 9.51 10.20 27.44
C ALA A 312 9.61 8.74 26.98
N ARG A 313 9.50 7.79 27.91
CA ARG A 313 9.41 6.35 27.57
C ARG A 313 8.10 6.05 26.82
N GLY A 314 7.01 6.70 27.20
CA GLY A 314 5.72 6.57 26.52
C GLY A 314 5.74 7.05 25.08
N GLU A 315 6.46 8.13 24.79
CA GLU A 315 6.68 8.59 23.41
C GLU A 315 7.44 7.52 22.60
N LEU A 316 8.47 6.89 23.17
CA LEU A 316 9.18 5.79 22.49
C LEU A 316 8.24 4.62 22.18
N VAL A 317 7.32 4.27 23.10
CA VAL A 317 6.30 3.23 22.85
C VAL A 317 5.37 3.64 21.71
N PHE A 318 4.87 4.88 21.72
CA PHE A 318 3.99 5.40 20.65
C PHE A 318 4.64 5.35 19.27
N ARG A 319 5.96 5.57 19.21
CA ARG A 319 6.75 5.62 17.96
C ARG A 319 7.18 4.26 17.42
N ARG A 320 6.97 3.17 18.16
CA ARG A 320 7.42 1.83 17.75
C ARG A 320 6.60 1.28 16.58
N ASP A 321 7.31 0.81 15.56
CA ASP A 321 6.73 0.18 14.37
C ASP A 321 5.89 -1.07 14.69
N ASP A 322 6.21 -1.82 15.76
CA ASP A 322 5.45 -3.01 16.13
C ASP A 322 4.13 -2.70 16.87
N VAL A 323 3.96 -1.47 17.38
CA VAL A 323 2.73 -0.98 18.03
C VAL A 323 1.87 -0.15 17.05
N ASN A 324 2.47 0.40 15.99
CA ASN A 324 1.77 1.06 14.87
C ASN A 324 0.93 2.32 15.22
N CYS A 325 1.09 2.95 16.39
CA CYS A 325 0.29 4.14 16.73
C CYS A 325 0.53 5.29 15.73
N MET A 326 1.79 5.56 15.40
CA MET A 326 2.17 6.60 14.41
C MET A 326 1.71 6.29 12.99
N LYS A 327 1.42 5.03 12.65
CA LYS A 327 0.90 4.69 11.32
C LYS A 327 -0.47 5.32 11.09
N CYS A 328 -1.28 5.37 12.14
CA CYS A 328 -2.64 5.89 12.06
C CYS A 328 -2.79 7.31 12.61
N HIS A 329 -2.04 7.67 13.66
CA HIS A 329 -2.23 8.92 14.40
C HIS A 329 -1.05 9.87 14.26
N ALA A 330 -1.36 11.13 13.93
CA ALA A 330 -0.41 12.22 13.98
C ALA A 330 -0.33 12.83 15.39
N VAL A 331 0.87 13.26 15.77
CA VAL A 331 1.15 14.14 16.91
C VAL A 331 2.03 15.28 16.42
N SER A 332 1.52 16.51 16.50
CA SER A 332 2.16 17.72 15.99
C SER A 332 2.59 17.59 14.52
N GLY A 333 1.81 16.89 13.69
CA GLY A 333 2.12 16.63 12.28
C GLY A 333 3.07 15.46 12.01
N ALA A 334 3.54 14.75 13.05
CA ALA A 334 4.32 13.51 12.94
C ALA A 334 3.42 12.27 13.09
N GLY A 335 3.32 11.44 12.06
CA GLY A 335 2.46 10.25 12.00
C GLY A 335 1.36 10.36 10.92
N GLY A 336 0.52 9.34 10.80
CA GLY A 336 -0.52 9.24 9.76
C GLY A 336 -1.80 10.04 10.05
N ASP A 337 -2.65 10.14 9.03
CA ASP A 337 -3.91 10.88 9.02
C ASP A 337 -5.15 9.96 8.90
N ILE A 338 -5.00 8.70 9.30
CA ILE A 338 -6.09 7.69 9.27
C ILE A 338 -6.99 7.89 10.50
N GLY A 339 -6.38 7.96 11.68
CA GLY A 339 -7.04 8.28 12.94
C GLY A 339 -6.99 9.77 13.25
N PRO A 340 -7.68 10.21 14.32
CA PRO A 340 -7.62 11.60 14.78
C PRO A 340 -6.20 12.01 15.17
N ASP A 341 -5.87 13.28 14.92
CA ASP A 341 -4.68 13.91 15.47
C ASP A 341 -4.74 13.94 17.01
N LEU A 342 -3.68 13.47 17.65
CA LEU A 342 -3.60 13.30 19.11
C LEU A 342 -2.88 14.45 19.81
N SER A 343 -2.45 15.50 19.10
CA SER A 343 -1.65 16.60 19.66
C SER A 343 -2.30 17.29 20.86
N ALA A 344 -3.63 17.31 20.90
CA ALA A 344 -4.41 17.94 21.96
C ALA A 344 -5.02 16.95 22.97
N ILE A 345 -4.81 15.64 22.80
CA ILE A 345 -5.65 14.63 23.45
C ILE A 345 -5.54 14.66 24.99
N GLY A 346 -4.34 14.88 25.53
CA GLY A 346 -4.11 14.97 26.97
C GLY A 346 -4.73 16.21 27.62
N ALA A 347 -4.86 17.29 26.86
CA ALA A 347 -5.52 18.52 27.29
C ALA A 347 -7.06 18.42 27.19
N SER A 348 -7.59 17.65 26.25
CA SER A 348 -9.04 17.50 26.04
C SER A 348 -9.67 16.32 26.77
N SER A 349 -8.90 15.30 27.13
CA SER A 349 -9.41 14.03 27.63
C SER A 349 -8.78 13.61 28.96
N PRO A 350 -9.57 13.12 29.92
CA PRO A 350 -9.04 12.61 31.19
C PRO A 350 -8.37 11.23 31.02
N PRO A 351 -7.48 10.81 31.95
CA PRO A 351 -6.75 9.54 31.83
C PRO A 351 -7.64 8.30 31.72
N ASP A 352 -8.81 8.26 32.38
CA ASP A 352 -9.74 7.14 32.28
C ASP A 352 -10.32 7.00 30.88
N TYR A 353 -10.58 8.12 30.19
CA TYR A 353 -10.97 8.10 28.79
C TYR A 353 -9.85 7.53 27.91
N LEU A 354 -8.59 7.98 28.10
CA LEU A 354 -7.45 7.47 27.33
C LEU A 354 -7.26 5.96 27.49
N ILE A 355 -7.37 5.46 28.74
CA ILE A 355 -7.26 4.04 29.06
C ILE A 355 -8.39 3.26 28.38
N ARG A 356 -9.65 3.72 28.49
CA ARG A 356 -10.78 3.06 27.82
C ARG A 356 -10.63 3.05 26.31
N SER A 357 -10.25 4.18 25.70
CA SER A 357 -10.06 4.26 24.24
C SER A 357 -8.97 3.33 23.72
N LEU A 358 -7.95 3.01 24.52
CA LEU A 358 -6.91 2.05 24.14
C LEU A 358 -7.37 0.59 24.33
N LEU A 359 -8.06 0.28 25.42
CA LEU A 359 -8.50 -1.08 25.75
C LEU A 359 -9.78 -1.51 25.02
N ASP A 360 -10.65 -0.56 24.69
CA ASP A 360 -11.91 -0.76 23.98
C ASP A 360 -12.17 0.40 22.98
N PRO A 361 -11.42 0.45 21.87
CA PRO A 361 -11.53 1.53 20.89
C PRO A 361 -12.89 1.59 20.16
N GLU A 362 -13.73 0.56 20.29
CA GLU A 362 -15.07 0.53 19.69
C GLU A 362 -16.13 1.25 20.53
N GLU A 363 -15.88 1.50 21.83
CA GLU A 363 -16.86 2.08 22.76
C GLU A 363 -17.30 3.49 22.34
N ALA A 364 -16.40 4.28 21.75
CA ALA A 364 -16.62 5.68 21.43
C ALA A 364 -15.96 6.12 20.11
N VAL A 365 -16.44 5.58 18.99
CA VAL A 365 -15.99 5.96 17.64
C VAL A 365 -16.84 7.13 17.12
N LYS A 366 -16.18 8.25 16.78
CA LYS A 366 -16.87 9.37 16.13
C LYS A 366 -17.27 8.99 14.69
N GLU A 367 -18.36 9.58 14.20
CA GLU A 367 -18.94 9.24 12.90
C GLU A 367 -17.94 9.33 11.74
N GLU A 368 -17.06 10.34 11.75
CA GLU A 368 -16.06 10.54 10.72
C GLU A 368 -14.92 9.50 10.69
N TYR A 369 -14.79 8.67 11.72
CA TYR A 369 -13.81 7.57 11.81
C TYR A 369 -14.47 6.18 11.81
N GLN A 370 -15.78 6.10 11.58
CA GLN A 370 -16.46 4.81 11.48
C GLN A 370 -15.98 4.06 10.27
N VAL A 371 -15.67 2.78 10.49
CA VAL A 371 -15.20 1.91 9.43
C VAL A 371 -16.36 1.50 8.54
N ARG A 372 -16.07 1.47 7.24
CA ARG A 372 -16.92 0.88 6.23
C ARG A 372 -16.25 -0.34 5.63
N THR A 373 -16.97 -1.45 5.62
CA THR A 373 -16.55 -2.70 4.98
C THR A 373 -17.45 -2.95 3.78
N VAL A 374 -16.84 -3.12 2.62
CA VAL A 374 -17.48 -3.35 1.33
C VAL A 374 -17.09 -4.72 0.82
N LEU A 375 -18.08 -5.58 0.59
CA LEU A 375 -17.93 -6.80 -0.18
C LEU A 375 -18.22 -6.47 -1.65
N THR A 376 -17.26 -6.70 -2.52
CA THR A 376 -17.42 -6.53 -3.96
C THR A 376 -17.94 -7.81 -4.60
N ARG A 377 -18.54 -7.71 -5.80
CA ARG A 377 -19.14 -8.86 -6.53
C ARG A 377 -18.15 -9.91 -7.01
N ASP A 378 -16.86 -9.58 -7.06
CA ASP A 378 -15.77 -10.52 -7.29
C ASP A 378 -15.28 -11.19 -5.97
N GLY A 379 -15.98 -10.91 -4.87
CA GLY A 379 -15.75 -11.52 -3.56
C GLY A 379 -14.54 -10.97 -2.82
N GLN A 380 -14.10 -9.74 -3.12
CA GLN A 380 -13.08 -9.04 -2.33
C GLN A 380 -13.72 -8.28 -1.18
N ILE A 381 -12.99 -8.19 -0.06
CA ILE A 381 -13.38 -7.35 1.07
C ILE A 381 -12.47 -6.13 1.06
N VAL A 382 -13.06 -4.94 0.94
CA VAL A 382 -12.39 -3.64 1.08
C VAL A 382 -12.88 -2.99 2.36
N GLN A 383 -11.97 -2.48 3.18
CA GLN A 383 -12.32 -1.85 4.45
C GLN A 383 -11.54 -0.56 4.69
N GLY A 384 -12.23 0.49 5.14
CA GLY A 384 -11.57 1.75 5.47
C GLY A 384 -12.53 2.82 5.99
N ILE A 385 -12.00 4.01 6.24
CA ILE A 385 -12.78 5.19 6.63
C ILE A 385 -13.29 5.89 5.37
N VAL A 386 -14.56 6.30 5.38
CA VAL A 386 -15.17 6.96 4.21
C VAL A 386 -14.62 8.39 4.06
N LYS A 387 -13.83 8.63 3.00
CA LYS A 387 -13.35 9.97 2.61
C LYS A 387 -14.34 10.69 1.71
N GLU A 388 -14.98 9.94 0.81
CA GLU A 388 -15.98 10.43 -0.12
C GLU A 388 -17.03 9.34 -0.37
N SER A 389 -18.30 9.72 -0.42
CA SER A 389 -19.37 8.84 -0.87
C SER A 389 -20.27 9.58 -1.86
N SER A 390 -20.50 8.98 -3.02
CA SER A 390 -21.31 9.52 -4.12
C SER A 390 -22.16 8.42 -4.75
N PRO A 391 -23.17 8.75 -5.58
CA PRO A 391 -23.99 7.72 -6.23
C PRO A 391 -23.22 6.73 -7.12
N ASN A 392 -22.02 7.11 -7.59
CA ASN A 392 -21.24 6.31 -8.55
C ASN A 392 -20.03 5.60 -7.92
N ARG A 393 -19.53 6.09 -6.78
CA ARG A 393 -18.34 5.53 -6.12
C ARG A 393 -18.28 5.89 -4.64
N ILE A 394 -17.59 5.05 -3.88
CA ILE A 394 -17.13 5.30 -2.51
C ILE A 394 -15.59 5.34 -2.53
N VAL A 395 -15.00 6.27 -1.78
CA VAL A 395 -13.55 6.35 -1.56
C VAL A 395 -13.28 6.04 -0.10
N LEU A 396 -12.55 4.95 0.14
CA LEU A 396 -12.20 4.44 1.46
C LEU A 396 -10.72 4.65 1.72
N ARG A 397 -10.38 5.33 2.81
CA ARG A 397 -9.02 5.39 3.36
C ARG A 397 -8.76 4.11 4.14
N GLU A 398 -7.97 3.22 3.58
CA GLU A 398 -7.57 1.97 4.23
C GLU A 398 -6.57 2.25 5.36
N ALA A 399 -6.40 1.29 6.28
CA ALA A 399 -5.41 1.39 7.37
C ALA A 399 -3.95 1.43 6.87
N THR A 400 -3.73 1.11 5.60
CA THR A 400 -2.45 1.27 4.90
C THR A 400 -2.15 2.72 4.53
N GLY A 401 -3.13 3.62 4.61
CA GLY A 401 -3.05 5.00 4.14
C GLY A 401 -3.47 5.17 2.68
N ILE A 402 -3.77 4.07 1.97
CA ILE A 402 -4.16 4.08 0.56
C ILE A 402 -5.66 4.43 0.44
N ASP A 403 -5.98 5.31 -0.51
CA ASP A 403 -7.37 5.59 -0.89
C ASP A 403 -7.84 4.58 -1.95
N ARG A 404 -8.76 3.70 -1.56
CA ARG A 404 -9.40 2.72 -2.44
C ARG A 404 -10.71 3.28 -2.98
N ILE A 405 -10.81 3.39 -4.29
CA ILE A 405 -12.03 3.78 -4.99
C ILE A 405 -12.81 2.52 -5.34
N VAL A 406 -14.05 2.40 -4.84
CA VAL A 406 -14.95 1.30 -5.17
C VAL A 406 -16.18 1.85 -5.91
N PRO A 407 -16.38 1.48 -7.19
CA PRO A 407 -17.61 1.82 -7.91
C PRO A 407 -18.83 1.24 -7.20
N THR A 408 -19.90 2.01 -7.05
CA THR A 408 -21.14 1.52 -6.42
C THR A 408 -21.77 0.37 -7.20
N SER A 409 -21.50 0.29 -8.50
CA SER A 409 -21.89 -0.84 -9.35
C SER A 409 -21.24 -2.15 -8.96
N ASP A 410 -20.10 -2.14 -8.27
CA ASP A 410 -19.31 -3.34 -7.99
C ASP A 410 -19.54 -3.86 -6.57
N ILE A 411 -20.30 -3.10 -5.77
CA ILE A 411 -20.68 -3.44 -4.40
C ILE A 411 -21.76 -4.53 -4.44
N GLU A 412 -21.51 -5.61 -3.70
CA GLU A 412 -22.46 -6.67 -3.39
C GLU A 412 -23.13 -6.39 -2.04
N ASP A 413 -22.32 -6.13 -1.01
CA ASP A 413 -22.80 -5.82 0.34
C ASP A 413 -21.92 -4.75 1.01
N GLU A 414 -22.50 -4.04 1.97
CA GLU A 414 -21.86 -2.94 2.67
C GLU A 414 -22.30 -2.90 4.14
N THR A 415 -21.32 -2.91 5.05
CA THR A 415 -21.55 -2.84 6.48
C THR A 415 -20.77 -1.70 7.11
N SER A 416 -21.35 -1.07 8.12
CA SER A 416 -20.71 -0.01 8.91
C SER A 416 -20.57 -0.46 10.35
N GLY A 417 -19.43 -0.14 10.97
CA GLY A 417 -19.29 -0.32 12.42
C GLY A 417 -17.85 -0.40 12.88
N GLY A 418 -17.67 -0.21 14.19
CA GLY A 418 -16.39 -0.36 14.88
C GLY A 418 -15.36 0.72 14.55
N SER A 419 -14.11 0.41 14.91
CA SER A 419 -12.93 1.26 14.75
C SER A 419 -11.88 0.54 13.89
N LEU A 420 -11.08 1.29 13.13
CA LEU A 420 -9.87 0.74 12.50
C LEU A 420 -8.78 0.46 13.55
N MET A 421 -8.88 1.08 14.73
CA MET A 421 -7.97 0.83 15.84
C MET A 421 -8.27 -0.54 16.45
N PRO A 422 -7.33 -1.50 16.42
CA PRO A 422 -7.59 -2.84 16.90
C PRO A 422 -7.65 -2.92 18.44
N LYS A 423 -8.71 -3.54 18.97
CA LYS A 423 -8.92 -3.72 20.42
C LYS A 423 -7.75 -4.43 21.14
N GLY A 424 -7.14 -5.41 20.49
CA GLY A 424 -6.04 -6.19 21.07
C GLY A 424 -4.66 -5.55 20.96
N LEU A 425 -4.53 -4.34 20.40
CA LEU A 425 -3.24 -3.71 20.17
C LEU A 425 -2.41 -3.50 21.46
N PRO A 426 -2.99 -3.06 22.60
CA PRO A 426 -2.23 -2.91 23.85
C PRO A 426 -1.73 -4.22 24.44
N ASN A 427 -2.22 -5.39 24.00
CA ASN A 427 -1.80 -6.68 24.53
C ASN A 427 -0.35 -7.04 24.18
N PHE A 428 0.26 -6.31 23.25
CA PHE A 428 1.69 -6.42 22.93
C PHE A 428 2.59 -5.57 23.83
N LEU A 429 1.99 -4.79 24.73
CA LEU A 429 2.70 -3.95 25.70
C LEU A 429 2.79 -4.66 27.05
N THR A 430 3.92 -4.50 27.71
CA THR A 430 4.03 -4.74 29.15
C THR A 430 3.20 -3.70 29.91
N ARG A 431 2.92 -3.99 31.18
CA ARG A 431 2.20 -3.04 32.04
C ARG A 431 2.91 -1.68 32.12
N ASP A 432 4.24 -1.69 32.25
CA ASP A 432 5.03 -0.47 32.38
C ASP A 432 5.00 0.35 31.08
N GLU A 433 5.13 -0.30 29.92
CA GLU A 433 4.98 0.36 28.61
C GLU A 433 3.58 0.95 28.42
N PHE A 434 2.53 0.25 28.84
CA PHE A 434 1.16 0.77 28.80
C PHE A 434 1.00 2.01 29.69
N VAL A 435 1.51 1.94 30.93
CA VAL A 435 1.47 3.05 31.89
C VAL A 435 2.23 4.26 31.35
N ASP A 436 3.42 4.06 30.78
CA ASP A 436 4.23 5.10 30.16
C ASP A 436 3.52 5.71 28.94
N LEU A 437 2.91 4.90 28.07
CA LEU A 437 2.14 5.36 26.92
C LEU A 437 0.97 6.26 27.35
N ILE A 438 0.19 5.85 28.36
CA ILE A 438 -0.89 6.69 28.88
C ILE A 438 -0.34 7.98 29.51
N ALA A 439 0.81 7.93 30.20
CA ALA A 439 1.45 9.11 30.76
C ALA A 439 1.84 10.11 29.67
N PHE A 440 2.41 9.64 28.55
CA PHE A 440 2.68 10.44 27.36
C PHE A 440 1.41 11.06 26.79
N LEU A 441 0.39 10.25 26.47
CA LEU A 441 -0.88 10.75 25.93
C LEU A 441 -1.55 11.76 26.88
N SER A 442 -1.41 11.58 28.19
CA SER A 442 -1.98 12.47 29.20
C SER A 442 -1.33 13.85 29.25
N VAL A 443 -0.08 14.01 28.77
CA VAL A 443 0.62 15.31 28.76
C VAL A 443 0.54 16.03 27.42
N LEU A 444 0.10 15.36 26.35
CA LEU A 444 -0.07 15.97 25.02
C LEU A 444 -0.99 17.19 25.08
N GLY A 445 -0.49 18.31 24.54
CA GLY A 445 -1.22 19.58 24.44
C GLY A 445 -1.30 20.37 25.74
N LYS A 446 -0.77 19.85 26.85
CA LYS A 446 -0.61 20.62 28.10
C LYS A 446 0.63 21.51 28.04
N PRO A 447 0.68 22.61 28.82
CA PRO A 447 1.90 23.42 28.93
C PRO A 447 3.09 22.57 29.37
N GLY A 448 4.22 22.70 28.67
CA GLY A 448 5.42 21.92 28.93
C GLY A 448 6.09 21.46 27.64
N GLU A 449 6.90 20.41 27.74
CA GLU A 449 7.67 19.83 26.63
C GLU A 449 6.79 19.32 25.47
N TYR A 450 5.59 18.83 25.79
CA TYR A 450 4.62 18.22 24.87
C TYR A 450 3.46 19.16 24.48
N ALA A 451 3.64 20.48 24.68
CA ALA A 451 2.66 21.48 24.29
C ALA A 451 2.53 21.55 22.76
N ILE A 452 1.33 21.88 22.27
CA ILE A 452 1.13 22.22 20.86
C ILE A 452 1.96 23.47 20.55
N ARG A 453 2.92 23.32 19.63
CA ARG A 453 3.81 24.41 19.23
C ARG A 453 3.10 25.32 18.26
N SER A 454 3.21 26.63 18.49
CA SER A 454 2.71 27.64 17.56
C SER A 454 3.65 27.85 16.37
N THR A 455 4.92 27.47 16.51
CA THR A 455 5.92 27.60 15.44
C THR A 455 5.87 26.36 14.55
N PRO A 456 5.54 26.50 13.25
CA PRO A 456 5.58 25.39 12.31
C PRO A 456 6.97 24.76 12.27
N THR A 457 7.03 23.45 12.46
CA THR A 457 8.27 22.65 12.47
C THR A 457 8.14 21.52 11.47
N ILE A 458 9.21 21.21 10.75
CA ILE A 458 9.25 20.06 9.84
C ILE A 458 9.28 18.78 10.67
N GLN A 459 8.15 18.08 10.67
CA GLN A 459 7.90 16.90 11.50
C GLN A 459 7.85 15.61 10.68
N ARG A 460 7.58 15.70 9.37
CA ARG A 460 7.71 14.59 8.43
C ARG A 460 8.94 14.83 7.55
N TRP A 461 9.79 13.82 7.49
CA TRP A 461 11.01 13.80 6.70
C TRP A 461 10.99 12.58 5.78
N SER A 462 11.41 12.75 4.53
CA SER A 462 11.80 11.62 3.69
C SER A 462 13.31 11.40 3.83
N VAL A 463 13.72 10.16 4.03
CA VAL A 463 15.11 9.73 4.26
C VAL A 463 15.57 8.92 3.07
N LEU A 464 16.70 9.29 2.48
CA LEU A 464 17.37 8.52 1.43
C LEU A 464 18.71 8.03 1.98
N PRO A 465 18.90 6.70 2.13
CA PRO A 465 20.20 6.13 2.43
C PRO A 465 21.21 6.51 1.34
N LEU A 466 22.37 7.01 1.74
CA LEU A 466 23.46 7.31 0.80
C LEU A 466 24.53 6.21 0.92
N PRO A 467 25.05 5.66 -0.20
CA PRO A 467 26.13 4.69 -0.15
C PRO A 467 27.38 5.33 0.47
N GLN A 468 28.17 4.55 1.23
CA GLN A 468 29.42 5.04 1.85
C GLN A 468 30.39 5.70 0.84
N ALA A 469 30.36 5.30 -0.44
CA ALA A 469 31.17 5.92 -1.50
C ALA A 469 30.68 7.31 -1.96
N ALA A 470 29.59 7.83 -1.38
CA ALA A 470 29.12 9.22 -1.56
C ALA A 470 29.95 10.25 -0.76
N ASP A 471 31.17 9.89 -0.36
CA ASP A 471 32.26 10.77 0.06
C ASP A 471 32.64 11.83 -0.99
N SER A 472 32.03 11.82 -2.19
CA SER A 472 32.31 12.80 -3.25
C SER A 472 31.64 14.16 -3.04
N VAL A 473 30.90 14.37 -1.95
CA VAL A 473 30.51 15.71 -1.51
C VAL A 473 31.47 16.11 -0.40
N ASP A 474 32.47 16.91 -0.76
CA ASP A 474 33.41 17.47 0.20
C ASP A 474 32.61 18.30 1.24
N PRO A 475 32.58 17.90 2.52
CA PRO A 475 31.88 18.66 3.56
C PRO A 475 32.45 20.08 3.75
N ASP A 476 33.67 20.35 3.28
CA ASP A 476 34.27 21.67 3.25
C ASP A 476 33.83 22.53 2.04
N ASP A 477 33.06 21.99 1.09
CA ASP A 477 32.42 22.75 -0.01
C ASP A 477 31.07 23.35 0.46
N ALA A 478 31.06 23.82 1.70
CA ALA A 478 29.96 24.45 2.40
C ALA A 478 29.56 25.78 1.73
N GLY A 479 28.82 25.68 0.63
CA GLY A 479 28.14 26.81 -0.01
C GLY A 479 28.28 26.96 -1.52
N GLY A 480 28.43 25.88 -2.31
CA GLY A 480 28.52 26.07 -3.77
C GLY A 480 28.32 24.88 -4.72
N GLY A 481 28.13 23.66 -4.24
CA GLY A 481 27.91 22.50 -5.11
C GLY A 481 26.44 22.29 -5.51
N ASP A 482 26.21 21.94 -6.78
CA ASP A 482 24.90 21.46 -7.27
C ASP A 482 24.41 20.27 -6.41
N LEU A 483 23.09 20.11 -6.30
CA LEU A 483 22.49 18.97 -5.60
C LEU A 483 23.04 17.64 -6.15
N PRO A 484 23.66 16.78 -5.32
CA PRO A 484 24.30 15.55 -5.78
C PRO A 484 23.37 14.69 -6.62
N ALA A 485 23.88 14.13 -7.73
CA ALA A 485 23.11 13.26 -8.63
C ALA A 485 22.44 12.09 -7.88
N ALA A 486 23.14 11.52 -6.89
CA ALA A 486 22.60 10.44 -6.04
C ALA A 486 21.31 10.83 -5.30
N ILE A 487 21.07 12.12 -5.05
CA ILE A 487 19.87 12.64 -4.41
C ILE A 487 18.88 13.15 -5.47
N SER A 488 19.36 13.92 -6.45
CA SER A 488 18.50 14.57 -7.44
C SER A 488 17.87 13.61 -8.46
N SER A 489 18.50 12.46 -8.73
CA SER A 489 17.96 11.40 -9.59
C SER A 489 17.45 10.19 -8.81
N ALA A 490 17.29 10.29 -7.49
CA ALA A 490 16.77 9.19 -6.68
C ALA A 490 15.30 8.94 -7.00
N ASP A 491 14.94 7.67 -7.21
CA ASP A 491 13.55 7.26 -7.38
C ASP A 491 12.75 7.53 -6.09
N GLU A 492 11.50 7.98 -6.22
CA GLU A 492 10.64 8.30 -5.07
C GLU A 492 10.43 7.09 -4.14
N LEU A 493 10.47 5.85 -4.66
CA LEU A 493 10.37 4.62 -3.86
C LEU A 493 11.61 4.35 -2.99
N SER A 494 12.74 5.01 -3.28
CA SER A 494 13.97 4.88 -2.47
C SER A 494 13.92 5.71 -1.19
N TRP A 495 12.97 6.64 -1.10
CA TRP A 495 12.80 7.51 0.06
C TRP A 495 11.90 6.87 1.11
N GLN A 496 12.37 6.84 2.35
CA GLN A 496 11.65 6.27 3.49
C GLN A 496 11.17 7.37 4.43
N THR A 497 9.94 7.28 4.92
CA THR A 497 9.44 8.29 5.87
C THR A 497 10.07 8.11 7.25
N ALA A 498 10.47 9.23 7.86
CA ALA A 498 10.84 9.36 9.26
C ALA A 498 10.11 10.57 9.87
N TYR A 499 9.89 10.52 11.18
CA TYR A 499 9.11 11.54 11.87
C TYR A 499 9.87 12.12 13.06
N GLY A 500 9.70 13.41 13.29
CA GLY A 500 10.18 14.08 14.50
C GLY A 500 9.43 13.63 15.75
N LYS A 501 10.05 13.88 16.91
CA LYS A 501 9.39 13.76 18.23
C LYS A 501 8.35 14.87 18.37
N THR A 502 7.45 14.73 19.33
CA THR A 502 6.46 15.75 19.72
C THR A 502 7.12 17.09 20.01
N ALA A 503 8.33 17.04 20.60
CA ALA A 503 9.18 18.20 20.84
C ALA A 503 9.85 18.78 19.57
N GLY A 504 9.48 18.34 18.36
CA GLY A 504 9.93 18.90 17.09
C GLY A 504 11.33 18.51 16.63
N SER A 505 12.09 17.75 17.43
CA SER A 505 13.39 17.24 17.02
C SER A 505 13.25 15.89 16.33
N LEU A 506 13.85 15.75 15.15
CA LEU A 506 14.08 14.47 14.48
C LEU A 506 15.21 13.71 15.20
N PRO A 507 14.96 12.51 15.76
CA PRO A 507 16.00 11.68 16.36
C PRO A 507 16.90 11.09 15.27
N LEU A 508 18.13 11.59 15.16
CA LEU A 508 19.05 11.20 14.08
C LEU A 508 19.61 9.80 14.28
N ASP A 509 19.67 9.30 15.51
CA ASP A 509 20.03 7.92 15.85
C ASP A 509 19.03 6.91 15.27
N GLU A 510 17.73 7.16 15.44
CA GLU A 510 16.65 6.35 14.85
C GLU A 510 16.73 6.39 13.33
N VAL A 511 17.00 7.56 12.75
CA VAL A 511 17.12 7.74 11.29
C VAL A 511 18.35 7.04 10.72
N ALA A 512 19.52 7.16 11.36
CA ALA A 512 20.75 6.50 10.94
C ALA A 512 20.62 4.98 11.00
N ALA A 513 20.00 4.45 12.06
CA ALA A 513 19.69 3.03 12.17
C ALA A 513 18.77 2.55 11.04
N LYS A 514 17.74 3.34 10.71
CA LYS A 514 16.82 3.05 9.60
C LYS A 514 17.50 3.12 8.24
N ALA A 515 18.38 4.09 8.02
CA ALA A 515 19.15 4.24 6.79
C ALA A 515 20.28 3.21 6.67
N GLY A 516 20.70 2.57 7.76
CA GLY A 516 21.84 1.66 7.79
C GLY A 516 23.19 2.38 7.55
N SER A 517 23.24 3.69 7.74
CA SER A 517 24.40 4.55 7.45
C SER A 517 24.38 5.81 8.34
N PRO A 518 25.54 6.31 8.82
CA PRO A 518 25.64 7.60 9.50
C PRO A 518 25.47 8.80 8.55
N VAL A 519 25.53 8.54 7.23
CA VAL A 519 25.35 9.56 6.19
C VAL A 519 24.11 9.25 5.36
N PHE A 520 23.19 10.20 5.30
CA PHE A 520 21.91 10.10 4.58
C PHE A 520 21.41 11.48 4.13
N ALA A 521 20.48 11.49 3.18
CA ALA A 521 19.77 12.70 2.81
C ALA A 521 18.37 12.73 3.46
N LEU A 522 17.97 13.91 3.91
CA LEU A 522 16.65 14.25 4.41
C LEU A 522 15.96 15.19 3.45
N ARG A 523 14.65 15.04 3.30
CA ARG A 523 13.80 15.93 2.51
C ARG A 523 12.59 16.34 3.34
N GLY A 524 12.47 17.63 3.63
CA GLY A 524 11.29 18.28 4.19
C GLY A 524 10.53 19.03 3.10
N GLU A 525 9.21 19.09 3.21
CA GLU A 525 8.35 19.72 2.21
C GLU A 525 7.47 20.82 2.81
N ILE A 526 7.27 21.90 2.04
CA ILE A 526 6.49 23.06 2.44
C ILE A 526 5.59 23.44 1.27
N ASP A 527 4.29 23.57 1.51
CA ASP A 527 3.33 24.06 0.54
C ASP A 527 3.07 25.55 0.78
N VAL A 528 3.46 26.39 -0.17
CA VAL A 528 3.26 27.84 -0.14
C VAL A 528 2.03 28.19 -0.96
N THR A 529 1.03 28.79 -0.32
CA THR A 529 -0.22 29.22 -0.96
C THR A 529 -0.15 30.67 -1.41
N LYS A 530 0.56 31.52 -0.66
CA LYS A 530 0.83 32.91 -1.02
C LYS A 530 2.34 33.16 -0.97
N ALA A 531 2.86 33.65 -2.09
CA ALA A 531 4.28 33.92 -2.26
C ALA A 531 4.82 34.95 -1.26
N GLY A 532 6.10 34.81 -0.93
CA GLY A 532 6.87 35.79 -0.17
C GLY A 532 8.00 35.15 0.64
N PRO A 533 8.76 35.97 1.39
CA PRO A 533 9.92 35.48 2.11
C PRO A 533 9.55 34.66 3.35
N LEU A 534 10.09 33.45 3.43
CA LEU A 534 10.05 32.57 4.62
C LEU A 534 11.42 32.52 5.28
N ALA A 535 11.42 32.34 6.59
CA ALA A 535 12.61 32.16 7.42
C ALA A 535 12.67 30.72 7.93
N PHE A 536 13.85 30.11 7.79
CA PHE A 536 14.15 28.76 8.24
C PHE A 536 15.14 28.87 9.40
N SER A 537 14.86 28.19 10.51
CA SER A 537 15.72 28.17 11.70
C SER A 537 16.09 26.74 12.04
N LEU A 538 17.39 26.48 12.16
CA LEU A 538 17.97 25.19 12.50
C LEU A 538 18.55 25.25 13.91
N ASP A 539 18.41 24.17 14.67
CA ASP A 539 19.01 24.04 16.00
C ASP A 539 20.54 23.89 15.96
N ALA A 540 21.06 23.14 14.98
CA ALA A 540 22.49 22.88 14.82
C ALA A 540 22.86 22.60 13.35
N THR A 541 23.97 23.17 12.88
CA THR A 541 24.38 23.16 11.45
C THR A 541 25.61 22.32 11.13
N ASP A 542 26.32 21.84 12.15
CA ASP A 542 27.43 20.88 12.04
C ASP A 542 27.03 19.65 11.22
N GLY A 543 27.91 19.15 10.36
CA GLY A 543 27.62 17.98 9.51
C GLY A 543 26.42 18.13 8.55
N LEU A 544 25.92 19.34 8.27
CA LEU A 544 24.83 19.57 7.33
C LEU A 544 25.31 20.23 6.03
N SER A 545 24.76 19.74 4.91
CA SER A 545 24.75 20.46 3.63
C SER A 545 23.30 20.65 3.21
N LEU A 546 22.92 21.86 2.78
CA LEU A 546 21.52 22.24 2.56
C LEU A 546 21.27 22.68 1.12
N TRP A 547 20.09 22.31 0.62
CA TRP A 547 19.55 22.80 -0.65
C TRP A 547 18.07 23.13 -0.50
N LEU A 548 17.62 24.18 -1.17
CA LEU A 548 16.20 24.52 -1.30
C LEU A 548 15.84 24.55 -2.77
N ASP A 549 14.92 23.68 -3.17
CA ASP A 549 14.55 23.45 -4.58
C ASP A 549 15.74 23.16 -5.50
N GLY A 550 16.78 22.52 -4.95
CA GLY A 550 18.01 22.15 -5.66
C GLY A 550 19.11 23.22 -5.60
N GLU A 551 18.80 24.44 -5.17
CA GLU A 551 19.78 25.52 -5.02
C GLU A 551 20.52 25.41 -3.69
N PRO A 552 21.87 25.45 -3.67
CA PRO A 552 22.66 25.30 -2.45
C PRO A 552 22.46 26.47 -1.49
N ILE A 553 22.34 26.16 -0.20
CA ILE A 553 22.25 27.12 0.89
C ILE A 553 23.45 26.95 1.82
N ALA A 554 24.13 28.06 2.12
CA ALA A 554 25.19 28.05 3.12
C ALA A 554 24.62 27.61 4.48
N PRO A 555 25.21 26.61 5.15
CA PRO A 555 24.74 26.15 6.46
C PRO A 555 24.76 27.31 7.47
N ALA A 556 23.58 27.78 7.84
CA ALA A 556 23.40 28.86 8.80
C ALA A 556 22.26 28.49 9.75
N ALA A 557 22.42 28.84 11.03
CA ALA A 557 21.38 28.58 12.05
C ALA A 557 20.05 29.26 11.69
N ARG A 558 20.09 30.32 10.86
CA ARG A 558 18.90 30.92 10.27
C ARG A 558 19.20 31.45 8.88
N PHE A 559 18.29 31.20 7.94
CA PHE A 559 18.32 31.79 6.59
C PHE A 559 16.91 32.17 6.13
N THR A 560 16.82 32.98 5.08
CA THR A 560 15.55 33.39 4.47
C THR A 560 15.55 33.09 2.98
N ALA A 561 14.41 32.65 2.44
CA ALA A 561 14.23 32.42 1.02
C ALA A 561 12.89 33.00 0.56
N ASP A 562 12.88 33.61 -0.62
CA ASP A 562 11.65 34.11 -1.26
C ASP A 562 11.03 32.98 -2.08
N LEU A 563 9.85 32.51 -1.64
CA LEU A 563 9.21 31.34 -2.22
C LEU A 563 7.92 31.73 -2.95
N GLY A 564 7.78 31.21 -4.17
CA GLY A 564 6.57 31.34 -4.97
C GLY A 564 5.44 30.44 -4.46
N PRO A 565 4.23 30.46 -5.07
CA PRO A 565 3.19 29.50 -4.75
C PRO A 565 3.56 28.13 -5.31
N GLY A 566 3.41 27.07 -4.50
CA GLY A 566 3.74 25.71 -4.90
C GLY A 566 4.36 24.89 -3.77
N ARG A 567 4.79 23.68 -4.11
CA ARG A 567 5.51 22.79 -3.20
C ARG A 567 7.00 23.03 -3.31
N HIS A 568 7.63 23.30 -2.18
CA HIS A 568 9.05 23.56 -2.03
C HIS A 568 9.72 22.46 -1.21
N ARG A 569 10.95 22.11 -1.58
CA ARG A 569 11.71 20.99 -1.00
C ARG A 569 12.98 21.48 -0.34
N LEU A 570 13.06 21.33 0.98
CA LEU A 570 14.29 21.51 1.73
C LEU A 570 15.01 20.17 1.84
N ILE A 571 16.18 20.05 1.23
CA ILE A 571 17.01 18.86 1.26
C ILE A 571 18.21 19.11 2.17
N LEU A 572 18.51 18.16 3.05
CA LEU A 572 19.70 18.19 3.90
C LEU A 572 20.49 16.89 3.73
N ARG A 573 21.78 16.97 3.40
CA ARG A 573 22.70 15.85 3.68
C ARG A 573 23.08 15.95 5.15
N VAL A 574 22.90 14.87 5.89
CA VAL A 574 23.28 14.76 7.30
C VAL A 574 24.42 13.78 7.42
N ASP A 575 25.45 14.17 8.15
CA ASP A 575 26.54 13.33 8.61
C ASP A 575 26.53 13.29 10.13
N THR A 576 26.09 12.18 10.72
CA THR A 576 25.96 12.07 12.18
C THR A 576 27.31 11.97 12.89
N ASP A 577 28.37 11.52 12.22
CA ASP A 577 29.70 11.41 12.81
C ASP A 577 30.39 12.79 12.92
N ALA A 578 30.00 13.73 12.05
CA ALA A 578 30.43 15.12 12.07
C ALA A 578 29.55 16.03 12.97
N ARG A 579 28.65 15.46 13.77
CA ARG A 579 27.68 16.20 14.61
C ARG A 579 27.87 15.96 16.10
N GLU A 580 27.63 17.01 16.91
CA GLU A 580 27.58 16.90 18.37
C GLU A 580 26.16 16.64 18.91
N SER A 581 25.12 17.01 18.14
CA SER A 581 23.71 16.85 18.52
C SER A 581 23.08 15.60 17.91
N ASP A 582 22.42 14.80 18.76
CA ASP A 582 21.64 13.62 18.36
C ASP A 582 20.29 13.97 17.68
N GLY A 583 19.93 15.26 17.66
CA GLY A 583 18.68 15.77 17.08
C GLY A 583 18.89 16.76 15.93
N LEU A 584 17.87 16.86 15.08
CA LEU A 584 17.71 17.94 14.10
C LEU A 584 16.32 18.56 14.22
N ARG A 585 16.25 19.88 14.36
CA ARG A 585 15.00 20.64 14.34
C ARG A 585 15.07 21.73 13.27
N VAL A 586 14.05 21.76 12.41
CA VAL A 586 13.88 22.82 11.41
C VAL A 586 12.53 23.50 11.59
N GLU A 587 12.58 24.74 12.05
CA GLU A 587 11.41 25.61 12.20
C GLU A 587 11.26 26.52 10.98
N VAL A 588 10.03 26.70 10.52
CA VAL A 588 9.69 27.56 9.38
C VAL A 588 8.75 28.65 9.87
N THR A 589 9.11 29.91 9.61
CA THR A 589 8.29 31.07 9.96
C THR A 589 8.21 32.04 8.79
N ARG A 590 7.25 32.98 8.87
CA ARG A 590 7.24 34.12 7.95
C ARG A 590 8.42 35.03 8.28
N ALA A 591 9.15 35.50 7.28
CA ALA A 591 10.15 36.54 7.50
C ALA A 591 9.48 37.84 7.98
N ASP A 592 10.23 38.72 8.63
CA ASP A 592 9.70 39.98 9.15
C ASP A 592 9.08 40.82 8.03
N GLY A 593 7.80 41.17 8.18
CA GLY A 593 7.04 41.91 7.17
C GLY A 593 6.54 41.10 5.97
N SER A 594 6.74 39.78 5.97
CA SER A 594 6.25 38.89 4.91
C SER A 594 4.73 38.66 5.00
N GLU A 595 4.06 38.75 3.86
CA GLU A 595 2.67 38.34 3.71
C GLU A 595 2.52 36.89 3.21
N ALA A 596 3.61 36.12 3.16
CA ALA A 596 3.60 34.74 2.70
C ALA A 596 2.63 33.89 3.53
N ASP A 597 2.02 32.90 2.90
CA ASP A 597 1.19 31.92 3.56
C ASP A 597 1.62 30.53 3.14
N PHE A 598 1.82 29.65 4.12
CA PHE A 598 2.44 28.35 3.92
C PHE A 598 1.93 27.33 4.93
N THR A 599 2.07 26.06 4.58
CA THR A 599 1.86 24.92 5.47
C THR A 599 3.05 24.00 5.34
N VAL A 600 3.62 23.58 6.48
CA VAL A 600 4.62 22.51 6.48
C VAL A 600 3.89 21.19 6.25
N VAL A 601 4.37 20.40 5.29
CA VAL A 601 3.72 19.13 4.94
C VAL A 601 3.97 18.12 6.06
N GLY A 602 2.97 17.89 6.91
CA GLY A 602 2.92 16.81 7.92
C GLY A 602 2.57 15.46 7.29
N GLY A 603 2.25 14.43 8.07
CA GLY A 603 1.75 13.16 7.50
C GLY A 603 0.34 13.26 6.91
N SER A 604 -0.11 12.34 6.05
CA SER A 604 0.55 11.19 5.40
C SER A 604 1.58 11.56 4.33
#